data_AF-A0A7K4IDM4-F1
#
_entry.id   AF-A0A7K4IDM4-F1
#
_cell.length_a   1.000
_cell.length_b   1.000
_cell.length_c   1.000
_cell.angle_alpha   90.00
_cell.angle_beta   90.00
_cell.angle_gamma   90.00
#
_symmetry.space_group_name_H-M   'P 1'
#
loop_
_entity.id
_entity.type
_entity.pdbx_description
1 polymer ?
#
loop_
_entity_poly.entity_id
_entity_poly.type
_entity_poly.pdbx_seq_one_letter_code
_entity_poly.pdbx_strand_id
1 'polypeptide(L)'
;MDEERKATDPEPEKVRDAILAAVESDQQEESDDGLTQRERDIERAKQEERIRKAQELKKQLRKKQLGLLRYRWPAIVLVLNGVISAWTEFLPVMVHSASVGFDTFIQVCLEKQPGNVFFILPVVAGVMMVVLGCMAYRDPRATFLSLIPGALMAMSGGTVYFLISFAQAAVPEETVYATGTPLVMIVAAALTLLAVVMRERE
;
A
#
# COMPACT_ATOMS: atom_id res chain seq x y z
N MET A 1 86.46 -15.64 -50.40
CA MET A 1 85.77 -15.31 -51.65
C MET A 1 85.44 -16.63 -52.32
N ASP A 2 84.22 -17.12 -52.41
CA ASP A 2 82.92 -16.69 -51.89
C ASP A 2 82.12 -17.99 -51.67
N GLU A 3 81.45 -18.11 -50.52
CA GLU A 3 80.53 -19.21 -50.25
C GLU A 3 79.29 -19.06 -51.13
N GLU A 4 79.10 -19.98 -52.08
CA GLU A 4 77.83 -20.14 -52.80
C GLU A 4 76.72 -20.54 -51.82
N ARG A 5 75.95 -19.55 -51.35
CA ARG A 5 74.61 -19.78 -50.80
C ARG A 5 73.71 -20.25 -51.94
N LYS A 6 73.59 -21.57 -52.09
CA LYS A 6 72.48 -22.21 -52.81
C LYS A 6 71.18 -21.76 -52.15
N ALA A 7 70.46 -20.86 -52.82
CA ALA A 7 69.08 -20.56 -52.50
C ALA A 7 68.26 -21.82 -52.79
N THR A 8 67.90 -22.55 -51.74
CA THR A 8 66.93 -23.64 -51.83
C THR A 8 65.58 -23.00 -52.04
N ASP A 9 65.05 -23.12 -53.26
CA ASP A 9 63.68 -22.73 -53.60
C ASP A 9 62.72 -23.42 -52.61
N PRO A 10 61.91 -22.68 -51.84
CA PRO A 10 60.98 -23.32 -50.92
C PRO A 10 59.91 -24.07 -51.72
N GLU A 11 59.77 -25.37 -51.44
CA GLU A 11 58.77 -26.23 -52.08
C GLU A 11 57.38 -25.57 -52.01
N PRO A 12 56.66 -25.43 -53.14
CA PRO A 12 55.42 -24.66 -53.22
C PRO A 12 54.31 -25.20 -52.30
N GLU A 13 54.37 -26.49 -51.95
CA GLU A 13 53.43 -27.12 -51.00
C GLU A 13 53.61 -26.59 -49.57
N LYS A 14 54.85 -26.37 -49.12
CA LYS A 14 55.12 -25.84 -47.77
C LYS A 14 54.70 -24.39 -47.62
N VAL A 15 54.81 -23.60 -48.70
CA VAL A 15 54.32 -22.21 -48.72
C VAL A 15 52.80 -22.19 -48.74
N ARG A 16 52.15 -23.10 -49.50
CA ARG A 16 50.69 -23.23 -49.53
C ARG A 16 50.11 -23.60 -48.17
N ASP A 17 50.71 -24.57 -47.50
CA ASP A 17 50.23 -25.06 -46.21
C ASP A 17 50.47 -24.03 -45.10
N ALA A 18 51.55 -23.26 -45.18
CA ALA A 18 51.79 -22.12 -44.28
C ALA A 18 50.77 -20.98 -44.49
N ILE A 19 50.36 -20.72 -45.74
CA ILE A 19 49.32 -19.72 -46.06
C ILE A 19 47.95 -20.21 -45.59
N LEU A 20 47.60 -21.48 -45.81
CA LEU A 20 46.35 -22.07 -45.33
C LEU A 20 46.27 -22.08 -43.80
N ALA A 21 47.36 -22.43 -43.12
CA ALA A 21 47.42 -22.41 -41.66
C ALA A 21 47.25 -21.00 -41.09
N ALA A 22 47.83 -19.97 -41.74
CA ALA A 22 47.66 -18.58 -41.33
C ALA A 22 46.23 -18.07 -41.55
N VAL A 23 45.58 -18.49 -42.64
CA VAL A 23 44.19 -18.13 -42.95
C VAL A 23 43.20 -18.84 -42.01
N GLU A 24 43.46 -20.11 -41.68
CA GLU A 24 42.61 -20.88 -40.77
C GLU A 24 42.78 -20.44 -39.31
N SER A 25 44.00 -20.03 -38.89
CA SER A 25 44.22 -19.48 -37.54
C SER A 25 43.55 -18.12 -37.34
N ASP A 26 43.46 -17.28 -38.38
CA ASP A 26 42.75 -16.00 -38.31
C ASP A 26 41.21 -16.17 -38.39
N GLN A 27 40.72 -17.29 -38.93
CA GLN A 27 39.28 -17.56 -39.07
C GLN A 27 38.66 -18.29 -37.86
N GLN A 28 39.44 -18.91 -36.98
CA GLN A 28 38.90 -19.74 -35.89
C GLN A 28 38.54 -18.97 -34.60
N GLU A 29 38.95 -17.70 -34.43
CA GLU A 29 38.53 -16.88 -33.27
C GLU A 29 37.39 -15.89 -33.58
N GLU A 30 36.98 -15.75 -34.83
CA GLU A 30 35.90 -14.85 -35.23
C GLU A 30 34.62 -15.64 -35.52
N SER A 31 33.77 -15.76 -34.50
CA SER A 31 32.38 -16.14 -34.69
C SER A 31 31.72 -15.20 -35.71
N ASP A 32 31.57 -15.69 -36.93
CA ASP A 32 30.61 -15.45 -38.03
C ASP A 32 29.53 -14.35 -37.87
N ASP A 33 29.90 -13.15 -37.40
CA ASP A 33 28.97 -12.01 -37.26
C ASP A 33 29.27 -10.89 -38.27
N GLY A 34 30.33 -11.03 -39.09
CA GLY A 34 30.70 -10.05 -40.11
C GLY A 34 31.11 -8.67 -39.59
N LEU A 35 31.22 -8.50 -38.27
CA LEU A 35 31.55 -7.25 -37.61
C LEU A 35 33.06 -7.11 -37.42
N THR A 36 33.56 -5.93 -37.77
CA THR A 36 34.96 -5.55 -37.48
C THR A 36 35.18 -5.49 -35.96
N GLN A 37 36.42 -5.66 -35.48
CA GLN A 37 36.76 -5.61 -34.04
C GLN A 37 36.21 -4.34 -33.35
N ARG A 38 36.25 -3.20 -34.04
CA ARG A 38 35.67 -1.93 -33.55
C ARG A 38 34.15 -1.97 -33.41
N GLU A 39 33.45 -2.63 -34.33
CA GLU A 39 32.00 -2.78 -34.26
C GLU A 39 31.58 -3.74 -33.15
N ARG A 40 32.34 -4.82 -32.92
CA ARG A 40 32.16 -5.72 -31.76
C ARG A 40 32.27 -4.97 -30.43
N ASP A 41 33.25 -4.07 -30.30
CA ASP A 41 33.39 -3.24 -29.09
C ASP A 41 32.22 -2.27 -28.90
N ILE A 42 31.75 -1.65 -29.98
CA ILE A 42 30.57 -0.75 -29.96
C ILE A 42 29.31 -1.53 -29.57
N GLU A 43 29.15 -2.75 -30.06
CA GLU A 43 27.97 -3.55 -29.78
C GLU A 43 27.97 -4.10 -28.35
N ARG A 44 29.12 -4.55 -27.84
CA ARG A 44 29.30 -4.87 -26.41
C ARG A 44 28.97 -3.68 -25.53
N ALA A 45 29.46 -2.48 -25.85
CA ALA A 45 29.14 -1.26 -25.12
C ALA A 45 27.63 -0.93 -25.14
N LYS A 46 26.94 -1.10 -26.28
CA LYS A 46 25.48 -0.92 -26.38
C LYS A 46 24.71 -1.96 -25.57
N GLN A 47 25.14 -3.22 -25.57
CA GLN A 47 24.49 -4.27 -24.79
C GLN A 47 24.66 -4.02 -23.29
N GLU A 48 25.86 -3.63 -22.84
CA GLU A 48 26.10 -3.24 -21.45
C GLU A 48 25.24 -2.03 -21.04
N GLU A 49 25.11 -1.03 -21.92
CA GLU A 49 24.28 0.14 -21.65
C GLU A 49 22.78 -0.22 -21.54
N ARG A 50 22.29 -1.15 -22.39
CA ARG A 50 20.92 -1.68 -22.31
C ARG A 50 20.69 -2.45 -21.02
N ILE A 51 21.64 -3.30 -20.63
CA ILE A 51 21.56 -4.06 -19.37
C ILE A 51 21.55 -3.10 -18.19
N ARG A 52 22.41 -2.08 -18.19
CA ARG A 52 22.46 -1.06 -17.14
C ARG A 52 21.15 -0.27 -17.05
N LYS A 53 20.59 0.19 -18.17
CA LYS A 53 19.28 0.87 -18.22
C LYS A 53 18.15 -0.02 -17.72
N ALA A 54 18.15 -1.30 -18.11
CA ALA A 54 17.17 -2.28 -17.64
C ALA A 54 17.29 -2.52 -16.12
N GLN A 55 18.51 -2.60 -15.58
CA GLN A 55 18.74 -2.73 -14.14
C GLN A 55 18.33 -1.47 -13.37
N GLU A 56 18.57 -0.28 -13.91
CA GLU A 56 18.13 0.99 -13.33
C GLU A 56 16.61 1.11 -13.33
N LEU A 57 15.94 0.76 -14.44
CA LEU A 57 14.47 0.65 -14.51
C LEU A 57 13.92 -0.34 -13.49
N LYS A 58 14.54 -1.52 -13.34
CA LYS A 58 14.13 -2.53 -12.34
C LYS A 58 14.31 -2.01 -10.91
N LYS A 59 15.37 -1.25 -10.62
CA LYS A 59 15.59 -0.57 -9.34
C LYS A 59 14.55 0.53 -9.10
N GLN A 60 14.22 1.33 -10.11
CA GLN A 60 13.18 2.36 -10.03
C GLN A 60 11.79 1.75 -9.81
N LEU A 61 11.46 0.66 -10.50
CA LEU A 61 10.21 -0.07 -10.32
C LEU A 61 10.10 -0.68 -8.91
N ARG A 62 11.17 -1.27 -8.38
CA ARG A 62 11.20 -1.73 -6.98
C ARG A 62 11.01 -0.58 -5.99
N LYS A 63 11.66 0.57 -6.21
CA LYS A 63 11.47 1.77 -5.37
C LYS A 63 10.02 2.28 -5.44
N LYS A 64 9.40 2.28 -6.63
CA LYS A 64 7.99 2.67 -6.81
C LYS A 64 7.02 1.66 -6.19
N GLN A 65 7.28 0.36 -6.28
CA GLN A 65 6.49 -0.68 -5.61
C GLN A 65 6.59 -0.61 -4.08
N LEU A 66 7.75 -0.26 -3.52
CA LEU A 66 7.91 0.00 -2.09
C LEU A 66 7.08 1.21 -1.64
N GLY A 67 6.93 2.24 -2.48
CA GLY A 67 6.01 3.36 -2.21
C GLY A 67 4.54 2.93 -2.17
N LEU A 68 4.15 1.97 -3.00
CA LEU A 68 2.80 1.42 -3.03
C LEU A 68 2.49 0.52 -1.81
N LEU A 69 3.52 -0.04 -1.17
CA LEU A 69 3.37 -0.81 0.06
C LEU A 69 3.23 0.06 1.31
N ARG A 70 3.71 1.32 1.29
CA ARG A 70 3.67 2.22 2.44
C ARG A 70 2.23 2.54 2.85
N TYR A 71 1.39 2.98 1.92
CA TYR A 71 0.02 3.43 2.23
C TYR A 71 -0.99 2.33 2.62
N ARG A 72 -0.57 1.06 2.73
CA ARG A 72 -1.51 -0.04 3.02
C ARG A 72 -1.95 -0.06 4.47
N TRP A 73 -1.10 0.34 5.42
CA TRP A 73 -1.43 0.25 6.83
C TRP A 73 -2.49 1.25 7.26
N PRO A 74 -2.38 2.55 6.93
CA PRO A 74 -3.44 3.50 7.23
C PRO A 74 -4.77 3.09 6.58
N ALA A 75 -4.72 2.60 5.35
CA ALA A 75 -5.91 2.13 4.64
C ALA A 75 -6.57 0.92 5.30
N ILE A 76 -5.80 -0.10 5.70
CA ILE A 76 -6.31 -1.28 6.41
C ILE A 76 -6.94 -0.89 7.75
N VAL A 77 -6.27 -0.01 8.51
CA VAL A 77 -6.78 0.48 9.80
C VAL A 77 -8.11 1.19 9.58
N LEU A 78 -8.24 2.05 8.57
CA LEU A 78 -9.49 2.75 8.28
C LEU A 78 -10.62 1.82 7.85
N VAL A 79 -10.34 0.82 7.01
CA VAL A 79 -11.36 -0.14 6.58
C VAL A 79 -11.86 -0.98 7.76
N LEU A 80 -10.94 -1.52 8.58
CA LEU A 80 -11.31 -2.29 9.77
C LEU A 80 -12.08 -1.43 10.77
N ASN A 81 -11.64 -0.19 10.99
CA ASN A 81 -12.32 0.75 11.86
C ASN A 81 -13.73 1.08 11.35
N GLY A 82 -13.89 1.20 10.03
CA GLY A 82 -15.20 1.42 9.41
C GLY A 82 -16.17 0.25 9.62
N VAL A 83 -15.68 -0.99 9.53
CA VAL A 83 -16.49 -2.19 9.84
C VAL A 83 -16.89 -2.22 11.31
N ILE A 84 -15.95 -1.96 12.22
CA ILE A 84 -16.24 -1.90 13.66
C ILE A 84 -17.26 -0.80 13.96
N SER A 85 -17.11 0.37 13.34
CA SER A 85 -18.01 1.52 13.51
C SER A 85 -19.43 1.24 13.01
N ALA A 86 -19.59 0.53 11.90
CA ALA A 86 -20.90 0.10 11.43
C ALA A 86 -21.49 -1.00 12.33
N TRP A 87 -20.65 -1.85 12.92
CA TRP A 87 -21.09 -2.93 13.80
C TRP A 87 -21.63 -2.43 15.15
N THR A 88 -21.10 -1.33 15.68
CA THR A 88 -21.56 -0.75 16.96
C THR A 88 -23.01 -0.28 16.93
N GLU A 89 -23.58 -0.07 15.75
CA GLU A 89 -25.00 0.24 15.55
C GLU A 89 -25.93 -0.86 16.13
N PHE A 90 -25.51 -2.12 16.02
CA PHE A 90 -26.30 -3.29 16.41
C PHE A 90 -26.03 -3.74 17.85
N LEU A 91 -25.02 -3.16 18.51
CA LEU A 91 -24.63 -3.56 19.86
C LEU A 91 -25.46 -2.84 20.92
N PRO A 92 -25.70 -3.49 22.07
CA PRO A 92 -26.38 -2.85 23.19
C PRO A 92 -25.54 -1.67 23.70
N VAL A 93 -26.17 -0.52 23.93
CA VAL A 93 -25.50 0.77 24.17
C VAL A 93 -25.58 1.19 25.63
N MET A 94 -26.70 0.89 26.28
CA MET A 94 -26.91 1.12 27.70
C MET A 94 -27.65 -0.07 28.30
N VAL A 95 -27.43 -0.31 29.58
CA VAL A 95 -28.32 -1.15 30.38
C VAL A 95 -29.24 -0.22 31.15
N HIS A 96 -30.53 -0.47 31.03
CA HIS A 96 -31.54 0.44 31.52
C HIS A 96 -32.79 -0.30 31.99
N SER A 97 -33.62 0.39 32.78
CA SER A 97 -34.94 -0.12 33.18
C SER A 97 -35.97 0.15 32.07
N ALA A 98 -37.07 -0.59 32.02
CA ALA A 98 -38.04 -0.51 30.90
C ALA A 98 -38.64 0.90 30.67
N SER A 99 -38.61 1.78 31.67
CA SER A 99 -39.16 3.14 31.63
C SER A 99 -38.25 4.17 30.94
N VAL A 100 -36.92 4.00 30.96
CA VAL A 100 -35.98 5.04 30.53
C VAL A 100 -34.84 4.41 29.73
N GLY A 101 -34.67 4.79 28.45
CA GLY A 101 -33.51 4.39 27.64
C GLY A 101 -33.83 3.66 26.33
N PHE A 102 -32.80 3.09 25.71
CA PHE A 102 -32.89 2.25 24.51
C PHE A 102 -31.76 1.23 24.43
N ASP A 103 -32.00 0.07 23.82
CA ASP A 103 -30.98 -0.96 23.73
C ASP A 103 -29.97 -0.68 22.62
N THR A 104 -30.43 -0.38 21.41
CA THR A 104 -29.57 -0.23 20.21
C THR A 104 -29.86 1.05 19.43
N PHE A 105 -28.87 1.53 18.68
CA PHE A 105 -29.01 2.71 17.81
C PHE A 105 -30.07 2.51 16.73
N ILE A 106 -30.10 1.32 16.11
CA ILE A 106 -31.12 0.92 15.13
C ILE A 106 -32.53 1.01 15.71
N GLN A 107 -32.73 0.52 16.93
CA GLN A 107 -34.05 0.53 17.55
C GLN A 107 -34.55 1.97 17.72
N VAL A 108 -33.68 2.89 18.12
CA VAL A 108 -34.07 4.30 18.25
C VAL A 108 -34.36 4.93 16.89
N CYS A 109 -33.52 4.65 15.88
CA CYS A 109 -33.65 5.19 14.55
C CYS A 109 -34.94 4.73 13.84
N LEU A 110 -35.34 3.47 14.03
CA LEU A 110 -36.50 2.88 13.36
C LEU A 110 -37.80 3.04 14.15
N GLU A 111 -37.78 2.92 15.47
CA GLU A 111 -39.01 2.78 16.27
C GLU A 111 -39.36 4.04 17.08
N LYS A 112 -38.36 4.71 17.67
CA LYS A 112 -38.62 5.74 18.70
C LYS A 112 -38.54 7.17 18.18
N GLN A 113 -37.58 7.49 17.32
CA GLN A 113 -37.36 8.86 16.82
C GLN A 113 -36.91 8.86 15.36
N PRO A 114 -37.80 8.52 14.40
CA PRO A 114 -37.48 8.63 12.99
C PRO A 114 -37.13 10.09 12.64
N GLY A 115 -35.87 10.32 12.27
CA GLY A 115 -35.34 11.64 11.90
C GLY A 115 -34.27 12.20 12.84
N ASN A 116 -33.98 11.57 13.97
CA ASN A 116 -32.87 11.99 14.81
C ASN A 116 -31.53 11.47 14.23
N VAL A 117 -30.82 12.37 13.54
CA VAL A 117 -29.61 12.08 12.77
C VAL A 117 -28.47 11.53 13.64
N PHE A 118 -28.46 11.79 14.94
CA PHE A 118 -27.39 11.31 15.82
C PHE A 118 -27.32 9.79 15.90
N PHE A 119 -28.45 9.10 15.73
CA PHE A 119 -28.47 7.64 15.85
C PHE A 119 -27.98 6.91 14.59
N ILE A 120 -27.91 7.57 13.43
CA ILE A 120 -27.38 6.96 12.19
C ILE A 120 -25.88 7.24 11.99
N LEU A 121 -25.30 8.08 12.85
CA LEU A 121 -23.90 8.49 12.74
C LEU A 121 -22.90 7.33 12.74
N PRO A 122 -23.06 6.25 13.53
CA PRO A 122 -22.10 5.13 13.50
C PRO A 122 -22.02 4.45 12.14
N VAL A 123 -23.16 4.21 11.50
CA VAL A 123 -23.24 3.62 10.15
C VAL A 123 -22.65 4.57 9.11
N VAL A 124 -23.04 5.84 9.14
CA VAL A 124 -22.54 6.86 8.19
C VAL A 124 -21.03 7.01 8.33
N ALA A 125 -20.53 7.10 9.56
CA ALA A 125 -19.11 7.16 9.86
C ALA A 125 -18.38 5.90 9.38
N GLY A 126 -18.96 4.71 9.62
CA GLY A 126 -18.41 3.45 9.16
C GLY A 126 -18.26 3.38 7.64
N VAL A 127 -19.30 3.72 6.89
CA VAL A 127 -19.26 3.77 5.42
C VAL A 127 -18.24 4.78 4.93
N MET A 128 -18.22 5.99 5.51
CA MET A 128 -17.22 7.01 5.16
C MET A 128 -15.79 6.52 5.42
N MET A 129 -15.52 5.86 6.53
CA MET A 129 -14.18 5.31 6.84
C MET A 129 -13.76 4.24 5.83
N VAL A 130 -14.66 3.36 5.41
CA VAL A 130 -14.36 2.35 4.38
C VAL A 130 -14.05 3.01 3.04
N VAL A 131 -14.86 3.99 2.62
CA VAL A 131 -14.63 4.73 1.37
C VAL A 131 -13.29 5.48 1.43
N LEU A 132 -13.02 6.18 2.53
CA LEU A 132 -11.76 6.89 2.72
C LEU A 132 -10.55 5.96 2.83
N GLY A 133 -10.72 4.77 3.43
CA GLY A 133 -9.69 3.72 3.43
C GLY A 133 -9.37 3.22 2.02
N CYS A 134 -10.39 3.00 1.18
CA CYS A 134 -10.21 2.66 -0.22
C CYS A 134 -9.52 3.79 -1.02
N MET A 135 -9.86 5.06 -0.74
CA MET A 135 -9.24 6.22 -1.38
C MET A 135 -7.82 6.50 -0.90
N ALA A 136 -7.50 6.18 0.36
CA ALA A 136 -6.18 6.37 0.95
C ALA A 136 -5.07 5.58 0.24
N TYR A 137 -5.42 4.53 -0.51
CA TYR A 137 -4.50 3.82 -1.40
C TYR A 137 -4.01 4.67 -2.59
N ARG A 138 -4.79 5.67 -3.01
CA ARG A 138 -4.51 6.50 -4.19
C ARG A 138 -4.12 7.92 -3.84
N ASP A 139 -4.76 8.50 -2.82
CA ASP A 139 -4.51 9.88 -2.39
C ASP A 139 -4.26 9.94 -0.86
N PRO A 140 -3.07 10.39 -0.41
CA PRO A 140 -2.76 10.50 1.01
C PRO A 140 -3.61 11.54 1.75
N ARG A 141 -4.31 12.44 1.04
CA ARG A 141 -5.22 13.42 1.67
C ARG A 141 -6.47 12.77 2.24
N ALA A 142 -6.88 11.62 1.70
CA ALA A 142 -8.06 10.88 2.17
C ALA A 142 -7.90 10.40 3.63
N THR A 143 -6.68 10.11 4.07
CA THR A 143 -6.40 9.73 5.46
C THR A 143 -6.72 10.87 6.43
N PHE A 144 -6.46 12.13 6.08
CA PHE A 144 -6.82 13.27 6.94
C PHE A 144 -8.33 13.52 6.99
N LEU A 145 -9.03 13.26 5.88
CA LEU A 145 -10.48 13.34 5.84
C LEU A 145 -11.15 12.33 6.78
N SER A 146 -10.44 11.27 7.19
CA SER A 146 -10.95 10.29 8.16
C SER A 146 -11.18 10.85 9.57
N LEU A 147 -10.64 12.04 9.87
CA LEU A 147 -10.93 12.75 11.11
C LEU A 147 -12.41 13.11 11.23
N ILE A 148 -13.10 13.34 10.10
CA ILE A 148 -14.54 13.67 10.08
C ILE A 148 -15.37 12.49 10.61
N PRO A 149 -15.32 11.27 10.01
CA PRO A 149 -16.06 10.15 10.57
C PRO A 149 -15.54 9.74 11.95
N GLY A 150 -14.25 9.95 12.27
CA GLY A 150 -13.73 9.77 13.63
C GLY A 150 -14.43 10.68 14.65
N ALA A 151 -14.62 11.96 14.31
CA ALA A 151 -15.35 12.91 15.13
C ALA A 151 -16.83 12.51 15.29
N LEU A 152 -17.47 12.03 14.22
CA LEU A 152 -18.86 11.52 14.30
C LEU A 152 -18.99 10.34 15.27
N MET A 153 -18.03 9.41 15.27
CA MET A 153 -17.99 8.30 16.24
C MET A 153 -17.82 8.80 17.67
N ALA A 154 -16.89 9.74 17.90
CA ALA A 154 -16.70 10.35 19.21
C ALA A 154 -17.95 11.10 19.70
N MET A 155 -18.62 11.83 18.81
CA MET A 155 -19.88 12.51 19.12
C MET A 155 -20.97 11.51 19.49
N SER A 156 -21.13 10.44 18.72
CA SER A 156 -22.12 9.38 18.99
C SER A 156 -21.87 8.71 20.36
N GLY A 157 -20.64 8.30 20.64
CA GLY A 157 -20.28 7.74 21.95
C GLY A 157 -20.48 8.72 23.09
N GLY A 158 -20.10 9.99 22.89
CA GLY A 158 -20.29 11.08 23.85
C GLY A 158 -21.76 11.37 24.14
N THR A 159 -22.63 11.35 23.12
CA THR A 159 -24.07 11.53 23.32
C THR A 159 -24.68 10.45 24.18
N VAL A 160 -24.21 9.20 24.10
CA VAL A 160 -24.70 8.14 24.99
C VAL A 160 -24.32 8.44 26.44
N TYR A 161 -23.05 8.79 26.70
CA TYR A 161 -22.62 9.15 28.05
C TYR A 161 -23.41 10.35 28.59
N PHE A 162 -23.64 11.36 27.75
CA PHE A 162 -24.45 12.52 28.10
C PHE A 162 -25.90 12.12 28.46
N LEU A 163 -26.54 11.28 27.65
CA LEU A 163 -27.90 10.78 27.91
C LEU A 163 -27.99 9.99 29.21
N ILE A 164 -26.96 9.18 29.53
CA ILE A 164 -26.91 8.42 30.78
C ILE A 164 -26.77 9.37 31.98
N SER A 165 -25.87 10.36 31.91
CA SER A 165 -25.73 11.36 32.97
C SER A 165 -27.02 12.14 33.17
N PHE A 166 -27.72 12.48 32.09
CA PHE A 166 -29.02 13.15 32.18
C PHE A 166 -30.10 12.24 32.78
N ALA A 167 -30.15 10.97 32.39
CA ALA A 167 -31.09 9.99 32.92
C ALA A 167 -30.90 9.79 34.44
N GLN A 168 -29.65 9.63 34.88
CA GLN A 168 -29.31 9.51 36.31
C GLN A 168 -29.67 10.77 37.12
N ALA A 169 -29.56 11.95 36.51
CA ALA A 169 -29.94 13.20 37.16
C ALA A 169 -31.47 13.39 37.24
N ALA A 170 -32.20 12.93 36.22
CA ALA A 170 -33.65 13.08 36.14
C ALA A 170 -34.41 12.03 36.97
N VAL A 171 -33.94 10.77 37.00
CA VAL A 171 -34.54 9.66 37.74
C VAL A 171 -33.44 8.93 38.53
N PRO A 172 -33.06 9.43 39.71
CA PRO A 172 -31.92 8.90 40.47
C PRO A 172 -32.16 7.51 41.07
N GLU A 173 -33.42 7.05 41.10
CA GLU A 173 -33.79 5.73 41.65
C GLU A 173 -33.56 4.58 40.66
N GLU A 174 -33.44 4.88 39.36
CA GLU A 174 -33.23 3.86 38.34
C GLU A 174 -31.74 3.68 38.00
N THR A 175 -31.30 2.43 37.88
CA THR A 175 -29.93 2.10 37.51
C THR A 175 -29.75 2.11 36.00
N VAL A 176 -29.20 3.22 35.48
CA VAL A 176 -28.84 3.35 34.06
C VAL A 176 -27.32 3.41 33.93
N TYR A 177 -26.71 2.52 33.15
CA TYR A 177 -25.26 2.52 32.94
C TYR A 177 -24.86 2.20 31.49
N ALA A 178 -23.69 2.69 31.09
CA ALA A 178 -23.16 2.47 29.75
C ALA A 178 -22.63 1.04 29.60
N THR A 179 -22.82 0.43 28.43
CA THR A 179 -22.09 -0.79 28.06
C THR A 179 -20.67 -0.44 27.58
N GLY A 180 -19.95 -1.42 27.02
CA GLY A 180 -18.68 -1.18 26.34
C GLY A 180 -18.82 -0.47 24.98
N THR A 181 -20.01 -0.39 24.39
CA THR A 181 -20.21 0.11 23.02
C THR A 181 -19.82 1.59 22.86
N PRO A 182 -20.24 2.52 23.74
CA PRO A 182 -19.82 3.92 23.67
C PRO A 182 -18.31 4.10 23.79
N LEU A 183 -17.65 3.26 24.61
CA LEU A 183 -16.19 3.26 24.72
C LEU A 183 -15.55 2.84 23.40
N VAL A 184 -16.04 1.77 22.76
CA VAL A 184 -15.56 1.32 21.44
C VAL A 184 -15.71 2.42 20.40
N MET A 185 -16.78 3.23 20.45
CA MET A 185 -16.95 4.37 19.54
C MET A 185 -15.87 5.46 19.74
N ILE A 186 -15.48 5.73 21.00
CA ILE A 186 -14.37 6.65 21.30
C ILE A 186 -13.03 6.05 20.85
N VAL A 187 -12.83 4.75 21.05
CA VAL A 187 -11.63 4.05 20.53
C VAL A 187 -11.59 4.11 19.01
N ALA A 188 -12.72 3.97 18.31
CA ALA A 188 -12.79 4.11 16.86
C ALA A 188 -12.34 5.52 16.41
N ALA A 189 -12.70 6.57 17.14
CA ALA A 189 -12.17 7.91 16.88
C ALA A 189 -10.65 7.97 17.08
N ALA A 190 -10.11 7.37 18.13
CA ALA A 190 -8.66 7.30 18.36
C ALA A 190 -7.93 6.50 17.26
N LEU A 191 -8.55 5.46 16.71
CA LEU A 191 -8.00 4.69 15.58
C LEU A 191 -7.90 5.53 14.29
N THR A 192 -8.78 6.51 14.09
CA THR A 192 -8.61 7.45 12.97
C THR A 192 -7.40 8.36 13.16
N LEU A 193 -7.14 8.82 14.39
CA LEU A 193 -5.91 9.56 14.71
C LEU A 193 -4.67 8.68 14.53
N LEU A 194 -4.74 7.41 14.94
CA LEU A 194 -3.65 6.45 14.71
C LEU A 194 -3.37 6.28 13.21
N ALA A 195 -4.40 6.15 12.37
CA ALA A 195 -4.22 6.05 10.93
C ALA A 195 -3.52 7.29 10.34
N VAL A 196 -3.85 8.50 10.83
CA VAL A 196 -3.15 9.74 10.45
C VAL A 196 -1.69 9.73 10.90
N VAL A 197 -1.42 9.35 12.15
CA VAL A 197 -0.05 9.28 12.70
C VAL A 197 0.80 8.25 11.97
N MET A 198 0.25 7.07 11.66
CA MET A 198 0.93 6.05 10.88
C MET A 198 1.32 6.59 9.51
N ARG A 199 0.41 7.32 8.86
CA ARG A 199 0.69 7.99 7.59
C ARG A 199 1.76 9.08 7.70
N GLU A 200 1.83 9.83 8.80
CA GLU A 200 2.86 10.86 8.98
C GLU A 200 4.25 10.28 9.25
N ARG A 201 4.33 9.05 9.78
CA ARG A 201 5.58 8.34 10.05
C ARG A 201 6.08 7.51 8.87
N GLU A 202 5.28 7.33 7.82
CA GLU A 202 5.60 6.57 6.58
C GLU A 202 6.24 7.42 5.47
#